data_AF-A0A943RGR7-F1
#
_entry.id   AF-A0A943RGR7-F1
#
_cell.length_a   1.000
_cell.length_b   1.000
_cell.length_c   1.000
_cell.angle_alpha   90.00
_cell.angle_beta   90.00
_cell.angle_gamma   90.00
#
_symmetry.space_group_name_H-M   'P 1'
#
loop_
_entity.id
_entity.type
_entity.pdbx_description
1 polymer ?
#
loop_
_entity_poly.entity_id
_entity_poly.type
_entity_poly.pdbx_seq_one_letter_code
_entity_poly.pdbx_strand_id
1 'polypeptide(L)'
;MSGLKWVPWTQWSRGGMVGAGQMTLKQVQENLQRFERKAREILSETGADHVLYGVKRYSDDGELEKVGFYLEPMDDERFHRDVSSISDATVYAVHKMK
;
A
#
# COMPACT_ATOMS: atom_id res chain seq x y z
N MET A 1 -6.81 26.72 -11.39
CA MET A 1 -5.93 26.49 -10.22
C MET A 1 -6.42 25.24 -9.50
N SER A 2 -5.93 24.06 -9.85
CA SER A 2 -6.22 22.86 -9.07
C SER A 2 -5.50 22.98 -7.72
N GLY A 3 -6.23 23.22 -6.65
CA GLY A 3 -5.67 23.28 -5.29
C GLY A 3 -4.91 22.01 -4.95
N LEU A 4 -3.96 22.10 -4.02
CA LEU A 4 -3.25 20.94 -3.48
C LEU A 4 -4.28 19.95 -2.91
N LYS A 5 -4.54 18.84 -3.61
CA LYS A 5 -5.42 17.77 -3.11
C LYS A 5 -4.69 17.04 -1.99
N TRP A 6 -5.23 17.16 -0.79
CA TRP A 6 -4.81 16.43 0.39
C TRP A 6 -5.60 15.13 0.48
N VAL A 7 -4.89 14.04 0.75
CA VAL A 7 -5.45 12.70 0.86
C VAL A 7 -5.13 12.15 2.24
N PRO A 8 -6.13 11.63 2.98
CA PRO A 8 -5.89 10.95 4.23
C PRO A 8 -5.06 9.67 4.01
N TRP A 9 -4.18 9.39 4.95
CA TRP A 9 -3.38 8.18 4.96
C TRP A 9 -3.40 7.48 6.31
N THR A 10 -3.19 6.17 6.28
CA THR A 10 -2.98 5.34 7.47
C THR A 10 -1.82 4.38 7.24
N GLN A 11 -1.01 4.13 8.25
CA GLN A 11 0.03 3.10 8.24
C GLN A 11 -0.30 2.02 9.27
N TRP A 12 -0.12 0.77 8.87
CA TRP A 12 -0.45 -0.40 9.68
C TRP A 12 0.77 -1.29 9.90
N SER A 13 0.77 -1.96 11.04
CA SER A 13 1.67 -3.04 11.40
C SER A 13 0.86 -4.23 11.91
N ARG A 14 1.51 -5.36 12.22
CA ARG A 14 0.86 -6.49 12.89
C ARG A 14 0.22 -6.12 14.24
N GLY A 15 0.74 -5.09 14.93
CA GLY A 15 0.21 -4.59 16.19
C GLY A 15 -0.96 -3.60 16.05
N GLY A 16 -1.41 -3.32 14.83
CA GLY A 16 -2.46 -2.35 14.53
C GLY A 16 -1.96 -1.10 13.82
N MET A 17 -2.80 -0.06 13.80
CA MET A 17 -2.50 1.22 13.16
C MET A 17 -1.39 1.96 13.94
N VAL A 18 -0.32 2.31 13.24
CA VAL A 18 0.88 2.94 13.83
C VAL A 18 1.04 4.40 13.40
N GLY A 19 0.23 4.87 12.46
CA GLY A 19 0.26 6.24 12.00
C GLY A 19 -0.94 6.59 11.14
N ALA A 20 -1.30 7.87 11.14
CA ALA A 20 -2.30 8.44 10.25
C ALA A 20 -2.03 9.92 10.04
N GLY A 21 -2.60 10.49 8.99
CA GLY A 21 -2.54 11.92 8.73
C GLY A 21 -3.09 12.28 7.37
N GLN A 22 -2.66 13.43 6.85
CA GLN A 22 -2.96 13.88 5.50
C GLN A 22 -1.66 14.14 4.74
N MET A 23 -1.69 13.90 3.43
CA MET A 23 -0.55 14.19 2.55
C MET A 23 -1.02 14.62 1.17
N THR A 24 -0.19 15.38 0.47
CA THR A 24 -0.43 15.74 -0.94
C THR A 24 -0.24 14.54 -1.85
N LEU A 25 -0.81 14.59 -3.06
CA LEU A 25 -0.59 13.54 -4.08
C LEU A 25 0.90 13.30 -4.40
N LYS A 26 1.71 14.36 -4.39
CA LYS A 26 3.17 14.23 -4.57
C LYS A 26 3.79 13.39 -3.45
N GLN A 27 3.43 13.70 -2.21
CA GLN A 27 3.92 12.94 -1.04
C GLN A 27 3.41 11.49 -1.03
N VAL A 28 2.21 11.20 -1.56
CA VAL A 28 1.74 9.82 -1.75
C VAL A 28 2.72 9.04 -2.62
N GLN A 29 3.09 9.59 -3.77
CA GLN A 29 4.00 8.91 -4.71
C GLN A 29 5.40 8.70 -4.11
N GLU A 30 5.94 9.72 -3.43
CA GLU A 30 7.23 9.65 -2.75
C GLU A 30 7.23 8.59 -1.65
N ASN A 31 6.15 8.49 -0.87
CA ASN A 31 6.01 7.46 0.17
C ASN A 31 5.85 6.06 -0.43
N LEU A 32 5.09 5.88 -1.51
CA LEU A 32 4.97 4.57 -2.17
C LEU A 32 6.33 4.05 -2.62
N GLN A 33 7.17 4.89 -3.22
CA GLN A 33 8.54 4.50 -3.61
C GLN A 33 9.41 4.15 -2.40
N ARG A 34 9.27 4.88 -1.28
CA ARG A 34 9.99 4.57 -0.03
C ARG A 34 9.56 3.22 0.55
N PHE A 35 8.25 2.94 0.57
CA PHE A 35 7.71 1.70 1.07
C PHE A 35 8.03 0.52 0.16
N GLU A 36 8.04 0.70 -1.16
CA GLU A 36 8.47 -0.33 -2.11
C GLU A 36 9.89 -0.80 -1.83
N ARG A 37 10.85 0.13 -1.60
CA ARG A 37 12.24 -0.23 -1.26
C ARG A 37 12.31 -1.11 -0.01
N LYS A 38 11.61 -0.72 1.05
CA LYS A 38 11.52 -1.50 2.29
C LYS A 38 10.84 -2.85 2.10
N ALA A 39 9.82 -2.90 1.25
CA ALA A 39 9.13 -4.14 0.93
C ALA A 39 10.05 -5.13 0.23
N ARG A 40 10.94 -4.66 -0.67
CA ARG A 40 11.97 -5.49 -1.29
C ARG A 40 12.98 -6.03 -0.29
N GLU A 41 13.42 -5.21 0.67
CA GLU A 41 14.29 -5.64 1.77
C GLU A 41 13.60 -6.77 2.57
N ILE A 42 12.37 -6.55 3.02
CA ILE A 42 11.58 -7.55 3.77
C ILE A 42 11.34 -8.82 2.97
N LEU A 43 11.03 -8.72 1.68
CA LEU A 43 10.84 -9.89 0.81
C LEU A 43 12.12 -10.74 0.78
N SER A 44 13.28 -10.11 0.70
CA SER A 44 14.58 -10.80 0.70
C SER A 44 14.93 -11.43 2.05
N GLU A 45 14.59 -10.77 3.16
CA GLU A 45 14.87 -11.23 4.52
C GLU A 45 13.95 -12.37 4.98
N THR A 46 12.68 -12.31 4.58
CA THR A 46 11.65 -13.26 5.05
C THR A 46 11.44 -14.44 4.10
N GLY A 47 11.83 -14.32 2.83
CA GLY A 47 11.59 -15.32 1.81
C GLY A 47 10.13 -15.48 1.39
N ALA A 48 9.26 -14.53 1.80
CA ALA A 48 7.85 -14.49 1.41
C ALA A 48 7.66 -14.45 -0.11
N ASP A 49 6.47 -14.82 -0.58
CA ASP A 49 6.14 -14.74 -2.01
C ASP A 49 5.79 -13.30 -2.41
N HIS A 50 5.16 -12.57 -1.49
CA HIS A 50 4.72 -11.19 -1.69
C HIS A 50 4.95 -10.34 -0.45
N VAL A 51 5.14 -9.04 -0.65
CA VAL A 51 5.02 -8.05 0.43
C VAL A 51 4.09 -6.92 -0.03
N LEU A 52 2.92 -6.83 0.61
CA LEU A 52 1.97 -5.75 0.41
C LEU A 52 2.50 -4.48 1.10
N TYR A 53 2.61 -3.39 0.35
CA TYR A 53 3.17 -2.15 0.89
C TYR A 53 2.28 -0.92 0.72
N GLY A 54 1.30 -0.96 -0.17
CA GLY A 54 0.40 0.16 -0.39
C GLY A 54 -0.96 -0.26 -0.94
N VAL A 55 -2.01 0.48 -0.55
CA VAL A 55 -3.34 0.37 -1.15
C VAL A 55 -3.89 1.77 -1.33
N LYS A 56 -4.19 2.16 -2.57
CA LYS A 56 -4.99 3.36 -2.87
C LYS A 56 -6.45 2.92 -2.99
N ARG A 57 -7.37 3.64 -2.33
CA ARG A 57 -8.82 3.44 -2.48
C ARG A 57 -9.46 4.65 -3.11
N TYR A 58 -10.37 4.39 -4.02
CA TYR A 58 -11.04 5.39 -4.84
C TYR A 58 -12.53 5.41 -4.49
N SER A 59 -13.14 6.58 -4.62
CA SER A 59 -14.60 6.73 -4.61
C SER A 59 -15.22 6.15 -5.89
N ASP A 60 -16.54 6.02 -5.90
CA ASP A 60 -17.31 5.60 -7.07
C ASP A 60 -17.09 6.52 -8.29
N ASP A 61 -16.76 7.79 -8.05
CA ASP A 61 -16.42 8.77 -9.10
C ASP A 61 -14.97 8.64 -9.61
N GLY A 62 -14.20 7.67 -9.11
CA GLY A 62 -12.81 7.44 -9.47
C GLY A 62 -11.80 8.38 -8.80
N GLU A 63 -12.24 9.21 -7.85
CA GLU A 63 -11.38 10.13 -7.11
C GLU A 63 -10.66 9.40 -5.97
N LEU A 64 -9.33 9.59 -5.86
CA LEU A 64 -8.54 9.02 -4.76
C LEU A 64 -9.04 9.56 -3.40
N GLU A 65 -9.52 8.66 -2.54
CA GLU A 65 -10.07 8.97 -1.23
C GLU A 65 -9.08 8.72 -0.09
N LYS A 66 -8.32 7.62 -0.14
CA LYS A 66 -7.44 7.23 0.96
C LYS A 66 -6.26 6.39 0.50
N VAL A 67 -5.15 6.49 1.22
CA VAL A 67 -3.98 5.62 1.04
C VAL A 67 -3.68 4.84 2.32
N GLY A 68 -3.57 3.52 2.22
CA GLY A 68 -3.05 2.65 3.27
C GLY A 68 -1.61 2.25 2.97
N PHE A 69 -0.72 2.40 3.95
CA PHE A 69 0.66 1.90 3.89
C PHE A 69 0.84 0.69 4.81
N TYR A 70 1.53 -0.31 4.31
CA TYR A 70 1.76 -1.59 4.95
C TYR A 70 3.21 -2.02 4.73
N LEU A 71 3.65 -3.08 5.39
CA LEU A 71 4.87 -3.83 5.08
C LEU A 71 4.61 -5.29 5.48
N GLU A 72 3.55 -5.88 4.92
CA GLU A 72 3.04 -7.18 5.34
C GLU A 72 3.54 -8.27 4.38
N PRO A 73 4.43 -9.17 4.82
CA PRO A 73 4.82 -10.35 4.06
C PRO A 73 3.66 -11.36 3.99
N MET A 74 3.45 -11.93 2.82
CA MET A 74 2.38 -12.88 2.52
C MET A 74 2.91 -14.01 1.65
N ASP A 75 2.36 -15.21 1.85
CA ASP A 75 2.45 -16.29 0.87
C ASP A 75 1.47 -16.05 -0.30
N ASP A 76 1.65 -16.82 -1.39
CA ASP A 76 0.84 -16.71 -2.61
C ASP A 76 -0.67 -16.91 -2.35
N GLU A 77 -1.03 -17.88 -1.50
CA GLU A 77 -2.43 -18.20 -1.16
C GLU A 77 -3.11 -17.04 -0.41
N ARG A 78 -2.47 -16.52 0.63
CA ARG A 78 -2.98 -15.39 1.41
C ARG A 78 -3.08 -14.15 0.55
N PHE A 79 -2.06 -13.87 -0.27
CA PHE A 79 -2.11 -12.71 -1.14
C PHE A 79 -3.28 -12.81 -2.12
N HIS A 80 -3.47 -13.96 -2.77
CA HIS A 80 -4.60 -14.15 -3.68
C HIS A 80 -5.94 -13.96 -2.96
N ARG A 81 -6.14 -14.61 -1.81
CA ARG A 81 -7.38 -14.49 -1.03
C ARG A 81 -7.66 -13.05 -0.58
N ASP A 82 -6.66 -12.36 -0.04
CA ASP A 82 -6.84 -11.06 0.61
C ASP A 82 -6.88 -9.90 -0.40
N VAL A 83 -6.26 -10.06 -1.58
CA VAL A 83 -6.14 -8.99 -2.61
C VAL A 83 -7.14 -9.16 -3.76
N SER A 84 -7.45 -10.38 -4.19
CA SER A 84 -8.32 -10.62 -5.36
C SER A 84 -9.74 -10.07 -5.21
N SER A 85 -10.21 -9.91 -3.98
CA SER A 85 -11.55 -9.41 -3.67
C SER A 85 -11.64 -7.89 -3.50
N ILE A 86 -10.53 -7.15 -3.60
CA ILE A 86 -10.54 -5.70 -3.39
C ILE A 86 -10.96 -5.00 -4.68
N SER A 87 -12.22 -4.55 -4.75
CA SER A 87 -12.69 -3.60 -5.77
C SER A 87 -12.25 -2.17 -5.44
N ASP A 88 -12.26 -1.29 -6.45
CA ASP A 88 -12.08 0.17 -6.29
C ASP A 88 -10.77 0.57 -5.62
N ALA A 89 -9.74 -0.26 -5.81
CA ALA A 89 -8.42 -0.05 -5.25
C ALA A 89 -7.30 -0.34 -6.24
N THR A 90 -6.19 0.37 -6.06
CA THR A 90 -4.90 -0.04 -6.62
C THR A 90 -4.06 -0.62 -5.49
N VAL A 91 -3.72 -1.90 -5.62
CA VAL A 91 -2.89 -2.62 -4.67
C VAL A 91 -1.44 -2.62 -5.15
N TYR A 92 -0.55 -2.26 -4.25
CA TYR A 92 0.89 -2.16 -4.50
C TYR A 92 1.62 -3.20 -3.67
N ALA A 93 2.24 -4.16 -4.36
CA ALA A 93 3.00 -5.24 -3.76
C ALA A 93 4.29 -5.49 -4.54
N VAL A 94 5.30 -5.99 -3.84
CA VAL A 94 6.47 -6.59 -4.48
C VAL A 94 6.28 -8.10 -4.49
N HIS A 95 6.66 -8.74 -5.59
CA HIS A 95 6.52 -10.17 -5.79
C HIS A 95 7.89 -10.81 -5.92
N LYS A 96 8.04 -12.02 -5.37
CA LYS A 96 9.22 -12.85 -5.59
C LYS A 96 9.37 -13.12 -7.08
N MET A 97 10.55 -12.82 -7.61
CA MET A 97 10.89 -13.17 -8.99
C MET A 97 11.04 -14.69 -9.05
N LYS A 98 10.36 -15.32 -10.02
CA LYS A 98 10.49 -16.76 -10.29
C LYS A 98 11.85 -17.09 -10.86
#